data_AF-A0A3D8VC09-F1
#
_entry.id   AF-A0A3D8VC09-F1
#
_cell.length_a   1.000
_cell.length_b   1.000
_cell.length_c   1.000
_cell.angle_alpha   90.00
_cell.angle_beta   90.00
_cell.angle_gamma   90.00
#
_symmetry.space_group_name_H-M   'P 1'
#
loop_
_entity.id
_entity.type
_entity.pdbx_description
1 polymer ?
#
loop_
_entity_poly.entity_id
_entity_poly.type
_entity_poly.pdbx_seq_one_letter_code
_entity_poly.pdbx_strand_id
1 'polypeptide(L)'
;TGRKLIALFTTFIGCTFVIGLLPELQASLSLAGLLFGLGSGLFYALYSIFGKVVLKKYPSLTVTLYTFVFATLAVVPFSRLWNNAAILTDIRVWLLVLGLGLISTVLPFLLYTKGLEHVESSRASIVATIEPVVATLVGYFVYAEVMTIYQYAGVVLVLLSVIIVQEAKKKPAQHREKSAS
;
A
#
# COMPACT_ATOMS: atom_id res chain seq x y z
N THR A 1 -8.36 20.94 -6.50
CA THR A 1 -9.76 21.01 -6.96
C THR A 1 -10.65 20.32 -5.96
N GLY A 2 -11.85 20.86 -5.67
CA GLY A 2 -12.79 20.29 -4.69
C GLY A 2 -13.10 18.80 -4.88
N ARG A 3 -13.21 18.32 -6.13
CA ARG A 3 -13.39 16.88 -6.44
C ARG A 3 -12.27 15.98 -5.92
N LYS A 4 -11.01 16.44 -5.95
CA LYS A 4 -9.88 15.67 -5.43
C LYS A 4 -9.92 15.59 -3.89
N LEU A 5 -10.38 16.65 -3.23
CA LEU A 5 -10.57 16.67 -1.78
C LEU A 5 -11.70 15.72 -1.38
N ILE A 6 -12.84 15.76 -2.07
CA ILE A 6 -13.96 14.84 -1.82
C ILE A 6 -13.48 13.40 -1.95
N ALA A 7 -12.80 13.06 -3.05
CA ALA A 7 -12.28 11.71 -3.24
C ALA A 7 -11.27 11.30 -2.14
N LEU A 8 -10.41 12.21 -1.70
CA LEU A 8 -9.47 11.97 -0.60
C LEU A 8 -10.22 11.60 0.69
N PHE A 9 -11.22 12.40 1.08
CA PHE A 9 -12.03 12.14 2.28
C PHE A 9 -12.81 10.83 2.15
N THR A 10 -13.43 10.57 0.99
CA THR A 10 -14.15 9.32 0.75
C THR A 10 -13.23 8.11 0.82
N THR A 11 -12.02 8.18 0.24
CA THR A 11 -11.02 7.12 0.37
C THR A 11 -10.61 6.91 1.82
N PHE A 12 -10.34 7.98 2.56
CA PHE A 12 -9.90 7.88 3.95
C PHE A 12 -10.95 7.21 4.84
N ILE A 13 -12.21 7.62 4.71
CA ILE A 13 -13.34 7.01 5.44
C ILE A 13 -13.53 5.55 4.99
N GLY A 14 -13.48 5.29 3.68
CA GLY A 14 -13.60 3.95 3.12
C GLY A 14 -12.53 3.00 3.67
N CYS A 15 -11.25 3.38 3.61
CA CYS A 15 -10.16 2.57 4.15
C CYS A 15 -10.32 2.31 5.66
N THR A 16 -10.74 3.33 6.43
CA THR A 16 -11.00 3.18 7.87
C THR A 16 -12.04 2.08 8.16
N PHE A 17 -13.08 2.00 7.32
CA PHE A 17 -14.14 1.01 7.46
C PHE A 17 -13.72 -0.38 6.97
N VAL A 18 -12.97 -0.46 5.86
CA VAL A 18 -12.44 -1.73 5.32
C VAL A 18 -11.49 -2.40 6.31
N ILE A 19 -10.62 -1.61 6.95
CA ILE A 19 -9.66 -2.10 7.93
C ILE A 19 -10.35 -2.53 9.24
N GLY A 20 -11.61 -2.13 9.47
CA GLY A 20 -12.34 -2.47 10.68
C GLY A 20 -11.84 -1.70 11.92
N LEU A 21 -11.39 -0.45 11.74
CA LEU A 21 -10.81 0.35 12.81
C LEU A 21 -11.80 0.66 13.96
N LEU A 22 -13.11 0.69 13.68
CA LEU A 22 -14.14 1.08 14.66
C LEU A 22 -14.25 0.10 15.85
N PRO A 23 -14.30 -1.23 15.66
CA PRO A 23 -14.14 -2.20 16.73
C PRO A 23 -12.85 -2.03 17.55
N GLU A 24 -11.72 -1.76 16.89
CA GLU A 24 -10.42 -1.61 17.55
C GLU A 24 -10.25 -0.26 18.27
N LEU A 25 -11.03 0.76 17.93
CA LEU A 25 -11.02 2.05 18.64
C LEU A 25 -11.50 1.92 20.10
N GLN A 26 -12.23 0.85 20.40
CA GLN A 26 -12.64 0.50 21.77
C GLN A 26 -11.50 -0.15 22.55
N ALA A 27 -10.49 -0.71 21.86
CA ALA A 27 -9.24 -1.12 22.45
C ALA A 27 -8.35 0.12 22.66
N SER A 28 -7.56 0.13 23.74
CA SER A 28 -6.70 1.27 24.08
C SER A 28 -5.67 1.54 22.98
N LEU A 29 -5.91 2.57 22.16
CA LEU A 29 -4.95 3.05 21.18
C LEU A 29 -3.70 3.58 21.88
N SER A 30 -2.56 2.92 21.65
CA SER A 30 -1.27 3.41 22.14
C SER A 30 -0.81 4.59 21.29
N LEU A 31 -0.45 5.71 21.93
CA LEU A 31 0.14 6.86 21.27
C LEU A 31 1.38 6.47 20.42
N ALA A 32 2.18 5.52 20.92
CA ALA A 32 3.33 5.01 20.18
C ALA A 32 2.91 4.34 18.87
N GLY A 33 1.85 3.52 18.88
CA GLY A 33 1.33 2.88 17.68
C GLY A 33 0.84 3.88 16.63
N LEU A 34 0.17 4.95 17.08
CA LEU A 34 -0.26 6.03 16.19
C LEU A 34 0.93 6.76 15.54
N LEU A 35 1.95 7.08 16.33
CA LEU A 35 3.18 7.74 15.82
C LEU A 35 3.93 6.84 14.83
N PHE A 36 4.06 5.54 15.12
CA PHE A 36 4.67 4.59 14.19
C PHE A 36 3.85 4.41 12.90
N GLY A 37 2.52 4.36 12.99
CA GLY A 37 1.63 4.28 11.82
C GLY A 37 1.75 5.51 10.91
N LEU A 38 1.69 6.72 11.50
CA LEU A 38 1.88 7.97 10.76
C LEU A 38 3.29 8.07 10.16
N GLY A 39 4.31 7.68 10.92
CA GLY A 39 5.69 7.60 10.45
C GLY A 39 5.83 6.65 9.26
N SER A 40 5.24 5.45 9.32
CA SER A 40 5.22 4.48 8.24
C SER A 40 4.61 5.06 6.95
N GLY A 41 3.44 5.70 7.05
CA GLY A 41 2.78 6.34 5.91
C GLY A 41 3.64 7.46 5.29
N LEU A 42 4.30 8.27 6.11
CA LEU A 42 5.22 9.31 5.66
C LEU A 42 6.44 8.72 4.92
N PHE A 43 7.11 7.72 5.50
CA PHE A 43 8.25 7.06 4.87
C PHE A 43 7.86 6.34 3.57
N TYR A 44 6.67 5.74 3.51
CA TYR A 44 6.16 5.13 2.29
C TYR A 44 5.94 6.17 1.17
N ALA A 45 5.36 7.31 1.51
CA ALA A 45 5.19 8.42 0.57
C ALA A 45 6.55 8.95 0.06
N LEU A 46 7.51 9.15 0.96
CA LEU A 46 8.87 9.55 0.60
C LEU A 46 9.56 8.51 -0.28
N TYR A 47 9.42 7.22 0.03
CA TYR A 47 9.95 6.13 -0.79
C TYR A 47 9.39 6.17 -2.22
N SER A 48 8.08 6.39 -2.38
CA SER A 48 7.47 6.51 -3.72
C SER A 48 7.96 7.75 -4.49
N ILE A 49 8.10 8.90 -3.81
CA ILE A 49 8.57 10.16 -4.43
C ILE A 49 10.04 10.05 -4.82
N PHE A 50 10.93 9.72 -3.88
CA PHE A 50 12.36 9.60 -4.15
C PHE A 50 12.68 8.41 -5.05
N GLY A 51 11.96 7.29 -4.91
CA GLY A 51 12.07 6.13 -5.78
C GLY A 51 11.90 6.51 -7.25
N LYS A 52 10.89 7.31 -7.60
CA LYS A 52 10.73 7.85 -8.96
C LYS A 52 11.92 8.68 -9.44
N VAL A 53 12.56 9.45 -8.56
CA VAL A 53 13.73 10.27 -8.91
C VAL A 53 14.95 9.39 -9.15
N VAL A 54 15.18 8.40 -8.29
CA VAL A 54 16.32 7.49 -8.39
C VAL A 54 16.18 6.55 -9.60
N LEU A 55 14.96 6.08 -9.90
CA LEU A 55 14.67 5.24 -11.08
C LEU A 55 14.96 5.94 -12.41
N LYS A 56 15.09 7.28 -12.45
CA LYS A 56 15.57 7.98 -13.65
C LYS A 56 17.05 7.79 -13.93
N LYS A 57 17.83 7.42 -12.92
CA LYS A 57 19.30 7.28 -12.99
C LYS A 57 19.77 5.83 -12.88
N TYR A 58 19.00 4.96 -12.24
CA TYR A 58 19.38 3.57 -11.98
C TYR A 58 18.27 2.59 -12.37
N PRO A 59 18.62 1.38 -12.83
CA PRO A 59 17.63 0.33 -13.10
C PRO A 59 16.84 -0.06 -11.85
N SER A 60 15.56 -0.44 -12.03
CA SER A 60 14.68 -0.92 -10.95
C SER A 60 15.29 -2.04 -10.09
N LEU A 61 16.05 -2.97 -10.69
CA LEU A 61 16.70 -4.06 -9.94
C LEU A 61 17.74 -3.54 -8.94
N THR A 62 18.56 -2.56 -9.36
CA THR A 62 19.58 -1.94 -8.50
C THR A 62 18.93 -1.23 -7.33
N VAL A 63 17.88 -0.43 -7.59
CA VAL A 63 17.13 0.29 -6.54
C VAL A 63 16.52 -0.70 -5.55
N THR A 64 15.90 -1.77 -6.05
CA THR A 64 15.28 -2.81 -5.24
C THR A 64 16.31 -3.54 -4.37
N LEU A 65 17.47 -3.91 -4.93
CA LEU A 65 18.54 -4.59 -4.20
C LEU A 65 19.05 -3.74 -3.02
N TYR A 66 19.40 -2.47 -3.28
CA TYR A 66 19.85 -1.59 -2.20
C TYR A 66 18.75 -1.35 -1.16
N THR A 67 17.49 -1.20 -1.60
CA THR A 67 16.35 -1.07 -0.67
C THR A 67 16.29 -2.25 0.30
N PHE A 68 16.39 -3.49 -0.20
CA PHE A 68 16.35 -4.68 0.64
C PHE A 68 17.58 -4.83 1.53
N VAL A 69 18.78 -4.47 1.06
CA VAL A 69 19.98 -4.48 1.90
C VAL A 69 19.83 -3.53 3.09
N PHE A 70 19.47 -2.27 2.83
CA PHE A 70 19.28 -1.30 3.91
C PHE A 70 18.09 -1.65 4.82
N ALA A 71 16.99 -2.15 4.26
CA ALA A 71 15.85 -2.64 5.05
C ALA A 71 16.25 -3.79 5.98
N THR A 72 17.04 -4.74 5.48
CA THR A 72 17.55 -5.86 6.29
C THR A 72 18.42 -5.35 7.43
N LEU A 73 19.39 -4.48 7.13
CA LEU A 73 20.27 -3.88 8.15
C LEU A 73 19.48 -3.09 9.20
N ALA A 74 18.43 -2.39 8.79
CA ALA A 74 17.58 -1.63 9.70
C ALA A 74 16.69 -2.53 10.58
N VAL A 75 16.16 -3.64 10.05
CA VAL A 75 15.21 -4.52 10.75
C VAL A 75 15.92 -5.57 11.63
N VAL A 76 17.10 -6.06 11.25
CA VAL A 76 17.84 -7.10 11.99
C VAL A 76 18.01 -6.77 13.49
N PRO A 77 18.39 -5.54 13.90
CA PRO A 77 18.49 -5.16 15.32
C PRO A 77 17.17 -5.20 16.10
N PHE A 78 16.03 -5.16 15.42
CA PHE A 78 14.70 -5.21 16.05
C PHE A 78 14.04 -6.60 15.95
N SER A 79 14.61 -7.49 15.13
CA SER A 79 14.05 -8.81 14.85
C SER A 79 13.98 -9.76 16.06
N ARG A 80 14.79 -9.52 17.09
CA ARG A 80 14.94 -10.41 18.27
C ARG A 80 15.27 -11.86 17.91
N LEU A 81 15.81 -12.11 16.72
CA LEU A 81 16.19 -13.45 16.24
C LEU A 81 17.14 -14.16 17.21
N TRP A 82 18.00 -13.40 17.88
CA TRP A 82 18.95 -13.89 18.88
C TRP A 82 18.26 -14.55 20.10
N ASN A 83 17.02 -14.18 20.41
CA ASN A 83 16.27 -14.73 21.54
C ASN A 83 15.56 -16.05 21.20
N ASN A 84 15.34 -16.34 19.92
CA ASN A 84 14.54 -17.49 19.45
C ASN A 84 15.25 -18.27 18.34
N ALA A 85 16.57 -18.45 18.46
CA ALA A 85 17.38 -19.08 17.43
C ALA A 85 16.96 -20.53 17.10
N ALA A 86 16.28 -21.22 18.02
CA ALA A 86 15.74 -22.56 17.80
C ALA A 86 14.75 -22.63 16.61
N ILE A 87 14.01 -21.56 16.35
CA ILE A 87 13.07 -21.47 15.20
C ILE A 87 13.81 -21.61 13.85
N LEU A 88 15.08 -21.19 13.78
CA LEU A 88 15.88 -21.25 12.55
C LEU A 88 16.33 -22.68 12.19
N THR A 89 16.14 -23.65 13.08
CA THR A 89 16.48 -25.05 12.83
C THR A 89 15.37 -25.81 12.09
N ASP A 90 14.14 -25.27 12.07
CA ASP A 90 13.01 -25.90 11.38
C ASP A 90 12.99 -25.55 9.89
N ILE A 91 13.10 -26.58 9.05
CA ILE A 91 13.04 -26.45 7.58
C ILE A 91 11.72 -25.84 7.09
N ARG A 92 10.62 -26.05 7.81
CA ARG A 92 9.30 -25.49 7.47
C ARG A 92 9.32 -23.97 7.56
N VAL A 93 10.04 -23.42 8.54
CA VAL A 93 10.22 -21.97 8.69
C VAL A 93 10.96 -21.41 7.49
N TRP A 94 12.00 -22.08 7.01
CA TRP A 94 12.72 -21.64 5.81
C TRP A 94 11.86 -21.67 4.55
N LEU A 95 10.99 -22.68 4.38
CA LEU A 95 10.04 -22.72 3.27
C LEU A 95 9.05 -21.55 3.33
N LEU A 96 8.53 -21.23 4.52
CA LEU A 96 7.63 -20.08 4.72
C LEU A 96 8.35 -18.75 4.47
N VAL A 97 9.58 -18.60 4.97
CA VAL A 97 10.41 -17.40 4.78
C VAL A 97 10.74 -17.20 3.30
N LEU A 98 11.10 -18.26 2.57
CA LEU A 98 11.34 -18.19 1.13
C LEU A 98 10.06 -17.87 0.36
N GLY A 99 8.93 -18.47 0.74
CA GLY A 99 7.62 -18.18 0.16
C GLY A 99 7.23 -16.70 0.35
N LEU A 100 7.23 -16.21 1.59
CA LEU A 100 6.91 -14.82 1.91
C LEU A 100 7.90 -13.84 1.30
N GLY A 101 9.20 -14.14 1.37
CA GLY A 101 10.26 -13.30 0.83
C GLY A 101 10.18 -13.18 -0.69
N LEU A 102 10.09 -14.29 -1.41
CA LEU A 102 10.12 -14.26 -2.87
C LEU A 102 8.76 -13.89 -3.47
N ILE A 103 7.68 -14.53 -3.01
CA ILE A 103 6.35 -14.41 -3.62
C ILE A 103 5.60 -13.18 -3.10
N SER A 104 5.65 -12.92 -1.79
CA SER A 104 4.88 -11.83 -1.18
C SER A 104 5.67 -10.52 -1.05
N THR A 105 6.99 -10.54 -1.24
CA THR A 105 7.83 -9.34 -1.06
C THR A 105 8.59 -8.95 -2.33
N VAL A 106 9.56 -9.76 -2.77
CA VAL A 106 10.44 -9.42 -3.90
C VAL A 106 9.67 -9.29 -5.20
N LEU A 107 8.80 -10.26 -5.53
CA LEU A 107 8.02 -10.23 -6.76
C LEU A 107 7.08 -9.01 -6.83
N PRO A 108 6.25 -8.71 -5.80
CA PRO A 108 5.44 -7.49 -5.76
C PRO A 108 6.27 -6.20 -5.85
N PHE A 109 7.42 -6.12 -5.19
CA PHE A 109 8.30 -4.94 -5.27
C PHE A 109 8.88 -4.74 -6.67
N LEU A 110 9.30 -5.81 -7.33
CA LEU A 110 9.79 -5.75 -8.71
C LEU A 110 8.67 -5.31 -9.66
N LEU A 111 7.47 -5.87 -9.53
CA LEU A 111 6.31 -5.48 -10.33
C LEU A 111 5.89 -4.03 -10.05
N TYR A 112 5.93 -3.59 -8.79
CA TYR A 112 5.61 -2.23 -8.38
C TYR A 112 6.61 -1.22 -8.95
N THR A 113 7.91 -1.47 -8.78
CA THR A 113 8.96 -0.56 -9.30
C THR A 113 8.98 -0.53 -10.83
N LYS A 114 8.81 -1.67 -11.51
CA LYS A 114 8.62 -1.75 -12.97
C LYS A 114 7.36 -1.00 -13.43
N GLY A 115 6.25 -1.14 -12.70
CA GLY A 115 5.03 -0.37 -12.94
C GLY A 115 5.28 1.13 -12.76
N LEU A 116 6.08 1.51 -11.77
CA LEU A 116 6.38 2.92 -11.49
C LEU A 116 7.18 3.60 -12.62
N GLU A 117 7.97 2.85 -13.39
CA GLU A 117 8.66 3.32 -14.59
C GLU A 117 7.68 3.72 -15.70
N HIS A 118 6.53 3.06 -15.82
CA HIS A 118 5.60 3.19 -16.95
C HIS A 118 4.30 3.93 -16.60
N VAL A 119 4.09 4.25 -15.32
CA VAL A 119 2.78 4.65 -14.82
C VAL A 119 2.85 5.95 -13.99
N GLU A 120 1.98 6.92 -14.32
CA GLU A 120 1.85 8.16 -13.55
C GLU A 120 1.50 7.88 -12.07
N SER A 121 1.97 8.74 -11.16
CA SER A 121 1.77 8.60 -9.70
C SER A 121 0.32 8.36 -9.30
N SER A 122 -0.62 8.94 -10.03
CA SER A 122 -2.05 8.79 -9.76
C SER A 122 -2.57 7.36 -9.91
N ARG A 123 -2.03 6.54 -10.82
CA ARG A 123 -2.46 5.14 -10.94
C ARG A 123 -1.85 4.30 -9.83
N ALA A 124 -0.63 4.61 -9.39
CA ALA A 124 -0.05 4.00 -8.20
C ALA A 124 -0.90 4.30 -6.94
N SER A 125 -1.40 5.53 -6.80
CA SER A 125 -2.34 5.87 -5.71
C SER A 125 -3.67 5.10 -5.79
N ILE A 126 -4.16 4.79 -7.01
CA ILE A 126 -5.36 3.96 -7.18
C ILE A 126 -5.09 2.52 -6.76
N VAL A 127 -3.95 1.95 -7.15
CA VAL A 127 -3.54 0.60 -6.73
C VAL A 127 -3.46 0.51 -5.20
N ALA A 128 -2.83 1.48 -4.54
CA ALA A 128 -2.74 1.55 -3.09
C ALA A 128 -4.11 1.68 -2.40
N THR A 129 -5.08 2.30 -3.08
CA THR A 129 -6.45 2.46 -2.56
C THR A 129 -7.26 1.17 -2.72
N ILE A 130 -7.02 0.40 -3.79
CA ILE A 130 -7.68 -0.88 -4.06
C ILE A 130 -7.11 -2.01 -3.20
N GLU A 131 -5.85 -1.92 -2.80
CA GLU A 131 -5.15 -2.91 -1.97
C GLU A 131 -5.95 -3.38 -0.74
N PRO A 132 -6.44 -2.51 0.17
CA PRO A 132 -7.22 -2.96 1.32
C PRO A 132 -8.52 -3.67 0.92
N VAL A 133 -9.16 -3.28 -0.19
CA VAL A 133 -10.36 -3.96 -0.69
C VAL A 133 -10.04 -5.37 -1.14
N VAL A 134 -8.97 -5.54 -1.91
CA VAL A 134 -8.53 -6.87 -2.38
C VAL A 134 -8.13 -7.73 -1.18
N ALA A 135 -7.37 -7.17 -0.22
CA ALA A 135 -6.97 -7.88 0.98
C ALA A 135 -8.19 -8.39 1.77
N THR A 136 -9.19 -7.54 2.02
CA THR A 136 -10.41 -7.94 2.72
C THR A 136 -11.23 -8.98 1.95
N LEU A 137 -11.34 -8.85 0.63
CA LEU A 137 -12.05 -9.86 -0.19
C LEU A 137 -11.32 -11.20 -0.19
N VAL A 138 -9.99 -11.20 -0.25
CA VAL A 138 -9.19 -12.43 -0.11
C VAL A 138 -9.34 -13.03 1.29
N GLY A 139 -9.33 -12.20 2.35
CA GLY A 139 -9.65 -12.62 3.72
C GLY A 139 -10.99 -13.35 3.80
N TYR A 140 -12.02 -12.77 3.22
CA TYR A 140 -13.36 -13.36 3.18
C TYR A 140 -13.43 -14.67 2.37
N PHE A 141 -12.95 -14.67 1.12
CA PHE A 141 -13.11 -15.82 0.22
C PHE A 141 -12.13 -16.97 0.46
N VAL A 142 -10.89 -16.65 0.83
CA VAL A 142 -9.81 -17.65 0.97
C VAL A 142 -9.63 -18.08 2.42
N TYR A 143 -9.70 -17.13 3.36
CA TYR A 143 -9.48 -17.40 4.79
C TYR A 143 -10.78 -17.56 5.58
N ALA A 144 -11.95 -17.47 4.91
CA ALA A 144 -13.27 -17.59 5.51
C ALA A 144 -13.52 -16.62 6.69
N GLU A 145 -12.89 -15.44 6.65
CA GLU A 145 -13.10 -14.39 7.64
C GLU A 145 -14.51 -13.82 7.55
N VAL A 146 -15.11 -13.44 8.69
CA VAL A 146 -16.46 -12.84 8.69
C VAL A 146 -16.36 -11.34 8.41
N MET A 147 -16.96 -10.90 7.31
CA MET A 147 -17.07 -9.48 7.00
C MET A 147 -18.23 -8.82 7.77
N THR A 148 -17.91 -7.74 8.47
CA THR A 148 -18.90 -6.88 9.13
C THR A 148 -19.59 -5.96 8.12
N ILE A 149 -20.77 -5.43 8.50
CA ILE A 149 -21.51 -4.47 7.67
C ILE A 149 -20.68 -3.22 7.34
N TYR A 150 -19.78 -2.79 8.25
CA TYR A 150 -18.89 -1.66 8.04
C TYR A 150 -17.85 -1.95 6.96
N GLN A 151 -17.28 -3.16 6.92
CA GLN A 151 -16.31 -3.54 5.90
C GLN A 151 -16.95 -3.57 4.51
N TYR A 152 -18.19 -4.05 4.38
CA TYR A 152 -18.94 -3.95 3.12
C TYR A 152 -19.14 -2.50 2.67
N ALA A 153 -19.56 -1.62 3.58
CA ALA A 153 -19.71 -0.19 3.29
C ALA A 153 -18.37 0.45 2.89
N GLY A 154 -17.28 0.09 3.58
CA GLY A 154 -15.93 0.53 3.27
C GLY A 154 -15.51 0.15 1.85
N VAL A 155 -15.74 -1.10 1.44
CA VAL A 155 -15.42 -1.58 0.08
C VAL A 155 -16.13 -0.72 -0.97
N VAL A 156 -17.42 -0.45 -0.77
CA VAL A 156 -18.21 0.39 -1.69
C VAL A 156 -17.65 1.81 -1.75
N LEU A 157 -17.34 2.42 -0.60
CA LEU A 157 -16.78 3.78 -0.53
C LEU A 157 -15.44 3.90 -1.26
N VAL A 158 -14.56 2.92 -1.10
CA VAL A 158 -13.26 2.88 -1.78
C VAL A 158 -13.44 2.75 -3.29
N LEU A 159 -14.34 1.89 -3.77
CA LEU A 159 -14.62 1.77 -5.21
C LEU A 159 -15.19 3.07 -5.79
N LEU A 160 -16.10 3.73 -5.06
CA LEU A 160 -16.64 5.03 -5.46
C LEU A 160 -15.57 6.11 -5.53
N SER A 161 -14.65 6.16 -4.56
CA SER A 161 -13.58 7.16 -4.55
C SER A 161 -12.64 7.00 -5.76
N VAL A 162 -12.31 5.76 -6.14
CA VAL A 162 -11.53 5.46 -7.34
C VAL A 162 -12.22 5.98 -8.60
N ILE A 163 -13.54 5.77 -8.75
CA ILE A 163 -14.32 6.28 -9.88
C ILE A 163 -14.23 7.81 -9.95
N ILE A 164 -14.45 8.50 -8.82
CA ILE A 164 -14.39 9.97 -8.74
C ILE A 164 -13.01 10.51 -9.15
N VAL A 165 -11.92 9.87 -8.69
CA VAL A 165 -10.54 10.27 -9.05
C VAL A 165 -10.29 10.11 -10.54
N GLN A 166 -10.74 9.00 -11.13
CA GLN A 166 -10.51 8.70 -12.55
C GLN A 166 -11.27 9.66 -13.46
N GLU A 167 -12.51 9.99 -13.12
CA GLU A 167 -13.31 10.97 -13.89
C GLU A 167 -12.77 12.39 -13.76
N ALA A 168 -12.29 12.79 -12.59
CA ALA A 168 -11.66 14.10 -12.40
C ALA A 168 -10.37 14.27 -13.23
N LYS A 169 -9.69 13.16 -13.56
CA LYS A 169 -8.48 13.16 -14.41
C LYS A 169 -8.76 13.14 -15.91
N LYS A 170 -9.91 12.62 -16.37
CA LYS A 170 -10.28 12.63 -17.79
C LYS A 170 -10.59 14.04 -18.34
N LYS A 171 -10.82 15.04 -17.47
CA LYS A 171 -11.34 16.37 -17.85
C LYS A 171 -10.39 17.59 -18.00
N PRO A 172 -9.05 17.51 -18.14
CA PRO A 172 -8.23 18.69 -18.46
C PRO A 172 -7.93 18.93 -19.96
N ALA A 173 -8.23 18.01 -20.88
CA ALA A 173 -7.75 18.11 -22.27
C ALA A 173 -8.76 18.64 -23.31
N GLN A 174 -10.06 18.74 -23.00
CA GLN A 174 -11.09 19.07 -24.02
C GLN A 174 -11.44 20.58 -24.16
N HIS A 175 -10.67 21.50 -23.56
CA HIS A 175 -10.98 22.93 -23.62
C HIS A 175 -9.92 23.82 -24.27
N ARG A 176 -8.89 23.26 -24.92
CA ARG A 176 -7.86 24.05 -25.63
C ARG A 176 -7.97 24.07 -27.16
N GLU A 177 -8.81 23.22 -27.77
CA GLU A 177 -8.97 23.18 -29.25
C GLU A 177 -10.14 24.00 -29.80
N LYS A 178 -11.04 24.52 -28.96
CA LYS A 178 -12.20 25.31 -29.44
C LYS A 178 -12.01 26.83 -29.45
N SER A 179 -10.79 27.32 -29.21
CA SER A 179 -10.48 28.76 -29.26
C SER A 179 -9.51 29.14 -30.39
N ALA A 180 -9.24 28.22 -31.32
CA ALA A 180 -8.32 28.42 -32.44
C ALA A 180 -8.93 28.05 -33.80
N SER A 181 -10.27 28.00 -33.92
CA SER A 181 -10.96 27.95 -35.22
C SER A 181 -11.76 29.22 -35.46
#